data_AF-A0A1V5G556-F1
#
_entry.id   AF-A0A1V5G556-F1
#
_cell.length_a   1.000
_cell.length_b   1.000
_cell.length_c   1.000
_cell.angle_alpha   90.00
_cell.angle_beta   90.00
_cell.angle_gamma   90.00
#
_symmetry.space_group_name_H-M   'P 1'
#
loop_
_entity.id
_entity.type
_entity.pdbx_description
1 polymer ?
#
loop_
_entity_poly.entity_id
_entity_poly.type
_entity_poly.pdbx_seq_one_letter_code
_entity_poly.pdbx_strand_id
1 'polypeptide(L)'
;MSGRWGGRCPATMMKYARADLPRVVAATGQTVDYTDMVTASGFRECYHPAHPLTRGEDRRTKLALLEYIRSLGLVNGSEVIQGYAVPAMDYAKGAMYVGLRYFLLRHIHAPLFNLVFKDCQVLFDGTVGTSRRMEYSNETLECLAYGIQPQFSFNMAHYAGARAVIRETAALMSDFQRDTALDRLASHKYLGGGYDAQQTEMSSGARVSINTDTAPFRTDEGLEIPARGFVIESPGAPPRKGAIQTAFRAL
;
A
#
# COMPACT_ATOMS: atom_id res chain seq x y z
N MET A 1 -24.72 4.27 2.44
CA MET A 1 -24.45 4.40 3.90
C MET A 1 -22.99 4.05 4.15
N SER A 2 -22.20 4.87 4.86
CA SER A 2 -21.11 4.25 5.63
C SER A 2 -21.79 3.45 6.72
N GLY A 3 -21.44 2.19 6.90
CA GLY A 3 -21.78 1.50 8.13
C GLY A 3 -21.23 2.22 9.37
N ARG A 4 -21.26 1.52 10.49
CA ARG A 4 -20.82 2.01 11.81
C ARG A 4 -19.48 2.78 11.82
N TRP A 5 -18.55 2.45 10.92
CA TRP A 5 -17.19 2.98 10.89
C TRP A 5 -17.03 4.39 10.29
N GLY A 6 -17.91 4.80 9.39
CA GLY A 6 -17.82 6.10 8.69
C GLY A 6 -19.03 7.02 8.94
N GLY A 7 -19.86 6.68 9.93
CA GLY A 7 -21.14 7.36 10.19
C GLY A 7 -21.00 8.71 10.90
N ARG A 8 -19.84 8.99 11.51
CA ARG A 8 -19.62 10.24 12.25
C ARG A 8 -19.44 11.42 11.30
N CYS A 9 -20.12 12.54 11.59
CA CYS A 9 -19.96 13.78 10.82
C CYS A 9 -18.52 14.30 10.92
N PRO A 10 -17.83 14.53 9.79
CA PRO A 10 -16.44 15.03 9.77
C PRO A 10 -16.23 16.33 10.53
N ALA A 11 -17.22 17.23 10.54
CA ALA A 11 -17.19 18.48 11.31
C ALA A 11 -16.90 18.29 12.81
N THR A 12 -17.18 17.10 13.36
CA THR A 12 -16.95 16.78 14.78
C THR A 12 -15.57 16.20 15.06
N MET A 13 -14.84 15.71 14.05
CA MET A 13 -13.59 14.95 14.23
C MET A 13 -12.50 15.79 14.90
N MET A 14 -12.33 17.04 14.45
CA MET A 14 -11.30 17.95 14.97
C MET A 14 -11.43 18.20 16.49
N LYS A 15 -12.67 18.25 17.01
CA LYS A 15 -12.92 18.43 18.45
C LYS A 15 -12.27 17.30 19.25
N TYR A 16 -12.45 16.05 18.82
CA TYR A 16 -11.90 14.88 19.51
C TYR A 16 -10.39 14.79 19.32
N ALA A 17 -9.90 15.02 18.09
CA ALA A 17 -8.46 15.01 17.82
C ALA A 17 -7.71 16.02 18.68
N ARG A 18 -8.22 17.26 18.82
CA ARG A 18 -7.62 18.28 19.70
C ARG A 18 -7.67 17.92 21.17
N ALA A 19 -8.73 17.24 21.62
CA ALA A 19 -8.87 16.85 23.01
C ALA A 19 -7.93 15.69 23.38
N ASP A 20 -7.83 14.66 22.54
CA ASP A 20 -7.23 13.38 22.92
C ASP A 20 -5.82 13.18 22.34
N LEU A 21 -5.58 13.54 21.08
CA LEU A 21 -4.35 13.16 20.38
C LEU A 21 -3.07 13.69 21.04
N PRO A 22 -2.98 14.96 21.48
CA PRO A 22 -1.79 15.44 22.19
C PRO A 22 -1.51 14.68 23.50
N ARG A 23 -2.57 14.26 24.21
CA ARG A 23 -2.43 13.46 25.44
C ARG A 23 -1.93 12.06 25.14
N VAL A 24 -2.42 11.45 24.05
CA VAL A 24 -1.92 10.15 23.58
C VAL A 24 -0.45 10.26 23.21
N VAL A 25 -0.06 11.25 22.41
CA VAL A 25 1.34 11.50 22.04
C VAL A 25 2.24 11.65 23.26
N ALA A 26 1.84 12.47 24.23
CA ALA A 26 2.59 12.66 25.46
C ALA A 26 2.72 11.36 26.30
N ALA A 27 1.69 10.52 26.30
CA ALA A 27 1.66 9.27 27.07
C ALA A 27 2.42 8.12 26.39
N THR A 28 2.39 8.04 25.07
CA THR A 28 2.94 6.89 24.32
C THR A 28 4.28 7.19 23.65
N GLY A 29 4.61 8.46 23.41
CA GLY A 29 5.76 8.87 22.60
C GLY A 29 5.63 8.47 21.12
N GLN A 30 4.40 8.22 20.63
CA GLN A 30 4.20 7.83 19.23
C GLN A 30 4.73 8.92 18.27
N THR A 31 5.39 8.49 17.19
CA THR A 31 5.92 9.36 16.13
C THR A 31 5.13 9.25 14.83
N VAL A 32 4.17 8.32 14.76
CA VAL A 32 3.34 8.01 13.60
C VAL A 32 1.90 7.87 14.06
N ASP A 33 0.96 8.41 13.28
CA ASP A 33 -0.48 8.25 13.51
C ASP A 33 -1.19 7.70 12.28
N TYR A 34 -2.01 6.68 12.52
CA TYR A 34 -2.94 6.14 11.54
C TYR A 34 -4.36 6.51 11.98
N THR A 35 -4.94 7.53 11.35
CA THR A 35 -6.35 7.87 11.59
C THR A 35 -7.22 7.17 10.55
N ASP A 36 -7.84 6.07 10.96
CA ASP A 36 -8.65 5.21 10.09
C ASP A 36 -9.87 5.94 9.48
N MET A 37 -10.36 5.45 8.35
CA MET A 37 -11.59 5.88 7.67
C MET A 37 -11.65 7.33 7.12
N VAL A 38 -10.67 8.20 7.38
CA VAL A 38 -10.67 9.60 6.90
C VAL A 38 -10.73 9.63 5.38
N THR A 39 -9.85 8.88 4.71
CA THR A 39 -9.79 8.82 3.24
C THR A 39 -10.61 7.68 2.62
N ALA A 40 -10.98 6.64 3.39
CA ALA A 40 -11.90 5.60 2.90
C ALA A 40 -13.36 6.05 2.81
N SER A 41 -13.75 7.03 3.63
CA SER A 41 -15.08 7.61 3.55
C SER A 41 -15.19 8.58 2.37
N GLY A 42 -16.05 8.28 1.41
CA GLY A 42 -16.45 9.24 0.38
C GLY A 42 -17.01 10.55 0.97
N PHE A 43 -17.04 11.59 0.15
CA PHE A 43 -17.53 12.91 0.58
C PHE A 43 -19.02 12.92 0.85
N ARG A 44 -19.42 13.64 1.91
CA ARG A 44 -20.79 13.65 2.43
C ARG A 44 -21.30 15.05 2.64
N GLU A 45 -22.61 15.14 2.72
CA GLU A 45 -23.29 16.28 3.32
C GLU A 45 -23.79 15.91 4.72
N CYS A 46 -23.91 16.92 5.58
CA CYS A 46 -24.62 16.82 6.84
C CYS A 46 -25.68 17.92 6.88
N TYR A 47 -26.91 17.54 7.20
CA TYR A 47 -28.06 18.45 7.27
C TYR A 47 -28.49 18.73 8.71
N HIS A 48 -27.74 18.22 9.70
CA HIS A 48 -28.05 18.47 11.10
C HIS A 48 -27.72 19.93 11.46
N PRO A 49 -28.63 20.67 12.10
CA PRO A 49 -28.51 22.12 12.28
C PRO A 49 -27.29 22.55 13.10
N ALA A 50 -26.78 21.70 14.01
CA ALA A 50 -25.60 22.02 14.82
C ALA A 50 -24.26 21.86 14.07
N HIS A 51 -24.23 21.16 12.94
CA HIS A 51 -23.03 20.93 12.16
C HIS A 51 -23.38 20.65 10.69
N PRO A 52 -24.02 21.61 10.00
CA PRO A 52 -24.31 21.49 8.58
C PRO A 52 -22.98 21.49 7.81
N LEU A 53 -22.92 20.71 6.73
CA LEU A 53 -21.69 20.51 5.98
C LEU A 53 -22.01 20.07 4.55
N THR A 54 -21.34 20.67 3.58
CA THR A 54 -21.33 20.26 2.16
C THR A 54 -20.22 19.25 1.89
N ARG A 55 -20.24 18.60 0.72
CA ARG A 55 -19.14 17.69 0.30
C ARG A 55 -17.78 18.39 0.19
N GLY A 56 -17.78 19.65 -0.24
CA GLY A 56 -16.55 20.45 -0.32
C GLY A 56 -15.98 20.76 1.07
N GLU A 57 -16.86 21.05 2.02
CA GLU A 57 -16.49 21.25 3.43
C GLU A 57 -16.06 19.94 4.11
N ASP A 58 -16.67 18.81 3.76
CA ASP A 58 -16.20 17.48 4.19
C ASP A 58 -14.73 17.29 3.79
N ARG A 59 -14.45 17.44 2.49
CA ARG A 59 -13.08 17.33 1.97
C ARG A 59 -12.12 18.24 2.73
N ARG A 60 -12.46 19.53 2.88
CA ARG A 60 -11.61 20.49 3.61
C ARG A 60 -11.40 20.09 5.07
N THR A 61 -12.44 19.59 5.74
CA THR A 61 -12.37 19.18 7.13
C THR A 61 -11.47 17.96 7.31
N LYS A 62 -11.58 16.97 6.41
CA LYS A 62 -10.71 15.79 6.40
C LYS A 62 -9.24 16.16 6.18
N LEU A 63 -8.96 17.04 5.21
CA LEU A 63 -7.60 17.53 4.97
C LEU A 63 -7.07 18.33 6.18
N ALA A 64 -7.88 19.21 6.76
CA ALA A 64 -7.50 19.97 7.94
C ALA A 64 -7.21 19.08 9.15
N LEU A 65 -7.91 17.94 9.29
CA LEU A 65 -7.62 16.94 10.32
C LEU A 65 -6.24 16.32 10.12
N LEU A 66 -5.91 15.90 8.90
CA LEU A 66 -4.60 15.30 8.57
C LEU A 66 -3.46 16.31 8.76
N GLU A 67 -3.64 17.56 8.33
CA GLU A 67 -2.66 18.63 8.57
C GLU A 67 -2.51 18.96 10.06
N TYR A 68 -3.59 18.89 10.84
CA TYR A 68 -3.50 19.04 12.28
C TYR A 68 -2.65 17.92 12.91
N ILE A 69 -2.86 16.66 12.51
CA ILE A 69 -2.06 15.53 12.98
C ILE A 69 -0.57 15.75 12.64
N ARG A 70 -0.28 16.15 11.39
CA ARG A 70 1.07 16.54 10.97
C ARG A 70 1.66 17.66 11.82
N SER A 71 0.86 18.67 12.17
CA SER A 71 1.32 19.80 13.01
C SER A 71 1.73 19.41 14.43
N LEU A 72 1.35 18.22 14.90
CA LEU A 72 1.83 17.64 16.16
C LEU A 72 3.21 16.96 16.02
N GLY A 73 3.84 17.03 14.84
CA GLY A 73 5.14 16.41 14.56
C GLY A 73 5.04 14.92 14.20
N LEU A 74 3.86 14.44 13.82
CA LEU A 74 3.61 13.03 13.51
C LEU A 74 3.69 12.79 12.00
N VAL A 75 4.32 11.69 11.62
CA VAL A 75 4.09 11.09 10.30
C VAL A 75 2.65 10.59 10.27
N ASN A 76 1.86 10.99 9.27
CA ASN A 76 0.43 10.69 9.25
C ASN A 76 -0.01 9.90 8.02
N GLY A 77 -1.01 9.05 8.22
CA GLY A 77 -1.64 8.29 7.16
C GLY A 77 -3.06 7.87 7.48
N SER A 78 -3.78 7.43 6.45
CA SER A 78 -5.15 6.95 6.58
C SER A 78 -5.44 5.78 5.63
N GLU A 79 -6.69 5.33 5.65
CA GLU A 79 -7.16 4.17 4.89
C GLU A 79 -7.48 4.52 3.45
N VAL A 80 -6.98 3.69 2.53
CA VAL A 80 -7.03 3.76 1.07
C VAL A 80 -6.44 5.03 0.45
N ILE A 81 -5.85 4.85 -0.72
CA ILE A 81 -5.35 5.93 -1.55
C ILE A 81 -6.48 6.81 -2.10
N GLN A 82 -6.27 8.11 -2.00
CA GLN A 82 -7.15 9.13 -2.58
C GLN A 82 -6.31 10.28 -3.11
N GLY A 83 -6.38 10.56 -4.41
CA GLY A 83 -5.57 11.62 -5.04
C GLY A 83 -5.77 13.01 -4.40
N TYR A 84 -6.97 13.29 -3.89
CA TYR A 84 -7.27 14.57 -3.22
C TYR A 84 -6.55 14.75 -1.87
N ALA A 85 -6.12 13.66 -1.24
CA ALA A 85 -5.51 13.63 0.08
C ALA A 85 -3.98 13.50 0.04
N VAL A 86 -3.40 13.28 -1.14
CA VAL A 86 -1.95 13.18 -1.33
C VAL A 86 -1.17 14.32 -0.64
N PRO A 87 -1.57 15.60 -0.76
CA PRO A 87 -0.83 16.69 -0.12
C PRO A 87 -0.81 16.65 1.42
N ALA A 88 -1.77 15.95 2.04
CA ALA A 88 -2.01 16.00 3.48
C ALA A 88 -1.55 14.76 4.24
N MET A 89 -1.13 13.68 3.56
CA MET A 89 -0.63 12.46 4.22
C MET A 89 0.77 12.09 3.75
N ASP A 90 1.50 11.42 4.63
CA ASP A 90 2.87 10.97 4.40
C ASP A 90 2.89 9.48 3.97
N TYR A 91 1.87 8.70 4.39
CA TYR A 91 1.67 7.32 3.96
C TYR A 91 0.20 6.95 3.81
N ALA A 92 -0.08 5.85 3.11
CA ALA A 92 -1.44 5.31 2.96
C ALA A 92 -1.45 3.78 3.08
N LYS A 93 -2.42 3.24 3.83
CA LYS A 93 -2.73 1.80 3.85
C LYS A 93 -3.74 1.48 2.75
N GLY A 94 -3.56 0.39 2.01
CA GLY A 94 -4.48 0.03 0.93
C GLY A 94 -4.25 0.82 -0.35
N ALA A 95 -2.98 1.01 -0.71
CA ALA A 95 -2.50 1.62 -1.94
C ALA A 95 -2.50 0.66 -3.14
N MET A 96 -3.24 -0.43 -3.03
CA MET A 96 -3.47 -1.40 -4.08
C MET A 96 -4.96 -1.46 -4.41
N TYR A 97 -5.26 -2.08 -5.53
CA TYR A 97 -6.61 -2.24 -6.00
C TYR A 97 -7.45 -3.03 -4.96
N VAL A 98 -8.63 -2.51 -4.62
CA VAL A 98 -9.64 -3.24 -3.85
C VAL A 98 -10.48 -4.05 -4.83
N GLY A 99 -9.82 -5.05 -5.45
CA GLY A 99 -10.31 -5.79 -6.63
C GLY A 99 -11.57 -6.60 -6.40
N LEU A 100 -11.97 -6.84 -5.15
CA LEU A 100 -13.14 -7.67 -4.85
C LEU A 100 -14.45 -7.11 -5.45
N ARG A 101 -14.53 -5.84 -5.85
CA ARG A 101 -15.77 -5.26 -6.38
C ARG A 101 -15.87 -5.19 -7.91
N TYR A 102 -14.75 -5.33 -8.63
CA TYR A 102 -14.71 -5.09 -10.07
C TYR A 102 -13.97 -6.22 -10.78
N PHE A 103 -14.69 -6.98 -11.62
CA PHE A 103 -14.17 -8.18 -12.30
C PHE A 103 -12.81 -7.96 -12.97
N LEU A 104 -12.67 -6.91 -13.79
CA LEU A 104 -11.40 -6.64 -14.49
C LEU A 104 -10.24 -6.40 -13.52
N LEU A 105 -10.47 -5.67 -12.44
CA LEU A 105 -9.45 -5.37 -11.42
C LEU A 105 -9.13 -6.58 -10.52
N ARG A 106 -9.79 -7.74 -10.69
CA ARG A 106 -9.38 -9.01 -10.08
C ARG A 106 -8.36 -9.77 -10.91
N HIS A 107 -8.23 -9.44 -12.19
CA HIS A 107 -7.47 -10.23 -13.15
C HIS A 107 -6.34 -9.42 -13.79
N ILE A 108 -6.53 -8.12 -13.97
CA ILE A 108 -5.55 -7.22 -14.59
C ILE A 108 -5.16 -6.17 -13.56
N HIS A 109 -3.92 -6.27 -13.07
CA HIS A 109 -3.40 -5.35 -12.07
C HIS A 109 -2.39 -4.43 -12.73
N ALA A 110 -2.68 -3.14 -12.67
CA ALA A 110 -1.82 -2.07 -13.14
C ALA A 110 -1.68 -1.03 -12.01
N PRO A 111 -0.45 -0.54 -11.73
CA PRO A 111 -0.18 0.36 -10.62
C PRO A 111 -0.54 1.82 -10.93
N LEU A 112 -1.77 2.08 -11.40
CA LEU A 112 -2.18 3.39 -11.95
C LEU A 112 -1.98 4.55 -10.97
N PHE A 113 -2.32 4.36 -9.69
CA PHE A 113 -2.09 5.39 -8.67
C PHE A 113 -0.60 5.59 -8.40
N ASN A 114 0.17 4.50 -8.31
CA ASN A 114 1.59 4.54 -8.00
C ASN A 114 2.38 5.19 -9.16
N LEU A 115 1.95 5.00 -10.41
CA LEU A 115 2.53 5.69 -11.58
C LEU A 115 2.44 7.21 -11.48
N VAL A 116 1.51 7.74 -10.68
CA VAL A 116 1.31 9.18 -10.49
C VAL A 116 1.88 9.69 -9.16
N PHE A 117 1.78 8.90 -8.09
CA PHE A 117 1.98 9.37 -6.72
C PHE A 117 2.93 8.54 -5.86
N LYS A 118 3.66 7.57 -6.42
CA LYS A 118 4.57 6.71 -5.61
C LYS A 118 5.68 7.54 -4.91
N ASP A 119 6.15 8.61 -5.54
CA ASP A 119 7.13 9.55 -4.99
C ASP A 119 6.51 10.60 -4.05
N CYS A 120 5.19 10.60 -3.88
CA CYS A 120 4.49 11.58 -3.04
C CYS A 120 4.17 11.04 -1.64
N GLN A 121 4.02 9.72 -1.49
CA GLN A 121 3.63 9.07 -0.23
C GLN A 121 4.28 7.69 -0.12
N VAL A 122 4.55 7.23 1.11
CA VAL A 122 4.91 5.83 1.33
C VAL A 122 3.64 4.98 1.25
N LEU A 123 3.60 4.06 0.31
CA LEU A 123 2.39 3.29 0.01
C LEU A 123 2.48 1.89 0.59
N PHE A 124 1.44 1.48 1.32
CA PHE A 124 1.29 0.13 1.85
C PHE A 124 0.13 -0.56 1.16
N ASP A 125 0.26 -1.85 0.90
CA ASP A 125 -0.86 -2.70 0.48
C ASP A 125 -1.95 -2.75 1.57
N GLY A 126 -3.08 -3.38 1.25
CA GLY A 126 -3.89 -4.00 2.27
C GLY A 126 -3.14 -5.14 2.95
N THR A 127 -3.85 -5.98 3.68
CA THR A 127 -3.22 -7.15 4.30
C THR A 127 -2.91 -8.21 3.23
N VAL A 128 -1.62 -8.47 3.03
CA VAL A 128 -1.14 -9.49 2.09
C VAL A 128 -1.68 -10.87 2.48
N GLY A 129 -2.11 -11.64 1.49
CA GLY A 129 -2.68 -12.98 1.66
C GLY A 129 -4.13 -13.00 2.13
N THR A 130 -4.78 -11.85 2.34
CA THR A 130 -6.16 -11.81 2.86
C THR A 130 -7.05 -10.75 2.19
N SER A 131 -6.47 -9.73 1.56
CA SER A 131 -7.23 -8.56 1.11
C SER A 131 -7.59 -8.56 -0.38
N ARG A 132 -6.73 -9.12 -1.26
CA ARG A 132 -6.89 -9.01 -2.72
C ARG A 132 -7.09 -10.37 -3.41
N ARG A 133 -5.99 -11.09 -3.65
CA ARG A 133 -5.91 -12.43 -4.24
C ARG A 133 -6.09 -13.53 -3.20
N MET A 134 -6.00 -13.21 -1.90
CA MET A 134 -5.97 -14.18 -0.80
C MET A 134 -4.80 -15.17 -0.93
N GLU A 135 -3.68 -14.67 -1.48
CA GLU A 135 -2.49 -15.47 -1.77
C GLU A 135 -1.25 -14.60 -1.53
N TYR A 136 -0.29 -15.11 -0.74
CA TYR A 136 0.86 -14.33 -0.26
C TYR A 136 1.87 -14.02 -1.36
N SER A 137 2.20 -15.00 -2.20
CA SER A 137 3.34 -14.94 -3.12
C SER A 137 3.15 -13.84 -4.15
N ASN A 138 2.04 -13.86 -4.89
CA ASN A 138 1.75 -12.87 -5.93
C ASN A 138 1.52 -11.49 -5.37
N GLU A 139 0.83 -11.39 -4.24
CA GLU A 139 0.58 -10.08 -3.63
C GLU A 139 1.90 -9.43 -3.18
N THR A 140 2.84 -10.22 -2.66
CA THR A 140 4.20 -9.76 -2.31
C THR A 140 5.02 -9.39 -3.54
N LEU A 141 4.97 -10.19 -4.60
CA LEU A 141 5.64 -9.88 -5.88
C LEU A 141 5.12 -8.59 -6.49
N GLU A 142 3.80 -8.37 -6.48
CA GLU A 142 3.21 -7.11 -6.95
C GLU A 142 3.62 -5.92 -6.07
N CYS A 143 3.71 -6.10 -4.74
CA CYS A 143 4.26 -5.07 -3.86
C CYS A 143 5.70 -4.72 -4.25
N LEU A 144 6.53 -5.72 -4.54
CA LEU A 144 7.91 -5.53 -4.96
C LEU A 144 7.98 -4.77 -6.28
N ALA A 145 7.24 -5.22 -7.30
CA ALA A 145 7.21 -4.58 -8.61
C ALA A 145 6.78 -3.11 -8.51
N TYR A 146 5.75 -2.82 -7.71
CA TYR A 146 5.21 -1.47 -7.64
C TYR A 146 5.96 -0.57 -6.65
N GLY A 147 6.99 -1.10 -5.98
CA GLY A 147 7.79 -0.37 -5.00
C GLY A 147 6.98 0.08 -3.79
N ILE A 148 5.99 -0.72 -3.39
CA ILE A 148 5.13 -0.46 -2.23
C ILE A 148 5.42 -1.48 -1.11
N GLN A 149 4.90 -1.20 0.07
CA GLN A 149 5.13 -1.98 1.29
C GLN A 149 4.06 -3.07 1.48
N PRO A 150 4.42 -4.34 1.66
CA PRO A 150 3.45 -5.36 2.08
C PRO A 150 3.03 -5.11 3.53
N GLN A 151 1.78 -5.41 3.86
CA GLN A 151 1.28 -5.31 5.23
C GLN A 151 0.79 -6.67 5.73
N PHE A 152 1.12 -6.99 6.98
CA PHE A 152 0.67 -8.20 7.66
C PHE A 152 -0.22 -7.84 8.83
N SER A 153 -1.36 -8.54 8.95
CA SER A 153 -2.29 -8.38 10.06
C SER A 153 -2.56 -9.76 10.65
N PHE A 154 -2.18 -9.93 11.91
CA PHE A 154 -2.34 -11.19 12.64
C PHE A 154 -2.57 -10.90 14.13
N ASN A 155 -3.19 -11.86 14.82
CA ASN A 155 -3.26 -11.83 16.28
C ASN A 155 -2.00 -12.49 16.87
N MET A 156 -1.72 -12.24 18.15
CA MET A 156 -0.50 -12.78 18.79
C MET A 156 -0.45 -14.31 18.80
N ALA A 157 -1.60 -14.99 18.82
CA ALA A 157 -1.65 -16.46 18.74
C ALA A 157 -1.08 -17.00 17.41
N HIS A 158 -1.16 -16.22 16.33
CA HIS A 158 -0.62 -16.59 15.01
C HIS A 158 0.82 -16.10 14.77
N TYR A 159 1.45 -15.40 15.73
CA TYR A 159 2.78 -14.82 15.56
C TYR A 159 3.85 -15.87 15.18
N ALA A 160 3.78 -17.07 15.75
CA ALA A 160 4.72 -18.14 15.44
C ALA A 160 4.75 -18.51 13.95
N GLY A 161 3.59 -18.49 13.28
CA GLY A 161 3.49 -18.67 11.83
C GLY A 161 3.90 -17.42 11.05
N ALA A 162 3.44 -16.24 11.49
CA ALA A 162 3.74 -14.97 10.83
C ALA A 162 5.23 -14.62 10.82
N ARG A 163 6.01 -14.99 11.85
CA ARG A 163 7.44 -14.63 11.96
C ARG A 163 8.27 -15.11 10.77
N ALA A 164 7.93 -16.27 10.21
CA ALA A 164 8.67 -16.84 9.08
C ALA A 164 8.44 -16.01 7.81
N VAL A 165 7.17 -15.66 7.57
CA VAL A 165 6.73 -14.82 6.47
C VAL A 165 7.34 -13.41 6.58
N ILE A 166 7.31 -12.81 7.78
CA ILE A 166 7.90 -11.48 8.04
C ILE A 166 9.40 -11.50 7.72
N ARG A 167 10.13 -12.51 8.18
CA ARG A 167 11.57 -12.63 7.95
C ARG A 167 11.90 -12.81 6.47
N GLU A 168 11.15 -13.67 5.78
CA GLU A 168 11.31 -13.89 4.33
C GLU A 168 11.03 -12.60 3.55
N THR A 169 9.93 -11.91 3.85
CA THR A 169 9.56 -10.64 3.22
C THR A 169 10.63 -9.57 3.45
N ALA A 170 11.13 -9.45 4.69
CA ALA A 170 12.17 -8.48 5.01
C ALA A 170 13.47 -8.74 4.24
N ALA A 171 13.89 -10.01 4.14
CA ALA A 171 15.07 -10.39 3.37
C ALA A 171 14.91 -10.11 1.87
N LEU A 172 13.68 -10.24 1.35
CA LEU A 172 13.36 -10.03 -0.06
C LEU A 172 13.27 -8.54 -0.42
N MET A 173 12.66 -7.73 0.44
CA MET A 173 12.19 -6.38 0.07
C MET A 173 12.88 -5.23 0.79
N SER A 174 13.32 -5.38 2.04
CA SER A 174 13.65 -4.23 2.89
C SER A 174 14.73 -3.32 2.32
N ASP A 175 15.80 -3.90 1.75
CA ASP A 175 16.86 -3.10 1.12
C ASP A 175 16.35 -2.36 -0.11
N PHE A 176 15.62 -3.05 -0.97
CA PHE A 176 15.05 -2.44 -2.17
C PHE A 176 14.08 -1.31 -1.83
N GLN A 177 13.22 -1.54 -0.84
CA GLN A 177 12.24 -0.57 -0.39
C GLN A 177 12.90 0.63 0.28
N ARG A 178 13.92 0.43 1.11
CA ARG A 178 14.69 1.54 1.68
C ARG A 178 15.27 2.42 0.59
N ASP A 179 15.83 1.81 -0.45
CA ASP A 179 16.56 2.52 -1.50
C ASP A 179 15.61 3.19 -2.51
N THR A 180 14.39 2.65 -2.70
CA THR A 180 13.45 3.12 -3.74
C THR A 180 12.15 3.69 -3.19
N ALA A 181 11.90 3.74 -1.87
CA ALA A 181 10.60 4.14 -1.31
C ALA A 181 10.10 5.48 -1.87
N LEU A 182 11.01 6.44 -2.04
CA LEU A 182 10.70 7.80 -2.50
C LEU A 182 10.89 7.99 -4.01
N ASP A 183 11.24 6.94 -4.75
CA ASP A 183 11.36 7.02 -6.20
C ASP A 183 9.99 7.13 -6.87
N ARG A 184 9.96 7.85 -7.99
CA ARG A 184 8.82 7.80 -8.91
C ARG A 184 8.78 6.44 -9.58
N LEU A 185 7.58 5.85 -9.70
CA LEU A 185 7.36 4.71 -10.59
C LEU A 185 7.30 5.25 -12.03
N ALA A 186 8.40 5.17 -12.75
CA ALA A 186 8.54 5.81 -14.06
C ALA A 186 7.79 5.06 -15.17
N SER A 187 7.75 3.72 -15.10
CA SER A 187 7.04 2.90 -16.09
C SER A 187 6.53 1.58 -15.50
N HIS A 188 5.53 1.02 -16.19
CA HIS A 188 5.00 -0.33 -15.98
C HIS A 188 4.67 -0.94 -17.36
N LYS A 189 4.99 -2.21 -17.54
CA LYS A 189 4.63 -2.99 -18.75
C LYS A 189 4.35 -4.44 -18.40
N TYR A 190 3.50 -5.05 -19.23
CA TYR A 190 3.37 -6.50 -19.31
C TYR A 190 4.38 -7.01 -20.35
N LEU A 191 5.13 -8.06 -20.01
CA LEU A 191 6.27 -8.54 -20.82
C LEU A 191 5.90 -9.61 -21.86
N GLY A 192 4.64 -10.08 -21.89
CA GLY A 192 4.18 -11.11 -22.81
C GLY A 192 2.74 -10.87 -23.25
N GLY A 193 2.10 -11.89 -23.85
CA GLY A 193 0.70 -11.80 -24.27
C GLY A 193 -0.33 -11.83 -23.13
N GLY A 194 0.11 -12.13 -21.90
CA GLY A 194 -0.72 -12.17 -20.70
C GLY A 194 -0.32 -11.10 -19.66
N TYR A 195 -0.87 -11.21 -18.45
CA TYR A 195 -0.72 -10.20 -17.40
C TYR A 195 0.16 -10.63 -16.21
N ASP A 196 0.68 -11.86 -16.24
CA ASP A 196 1.44 -12.45 -15.14
C ASP A 196 2.90 -11.99 -15.08
N ALA A 197 3.52 -11.79 -16.24
CA ALA A 197 4.88 -11.27 -16.34
C ALA A 197 4.83 -9.74 -16.47
N GLN A 198 5.36 -9.04 -15.46
CA GLN A 198 5.33 -7.57 -15.39
C GLN A 198 6.73 -7.03 -15.16
N GLN A 199 7.00 -5.84 -15.69
CA GLN A 199 8.20 -5.08 -15.39
C GLN A 199 7.84 -3.64 -15.04
N THR A 200 8.55 -3.12 -14.05
CA THR A 200 8.51 -1.71 -13.65
C THR A 200 9.90 -1.11 -13.63
N GLU A 201 9.94 0.20 -13.75
CA GLU A 201 11.17 0.99 -13.65
C GLU A 201 10.93 2.17 -12.72
N MET A 202 11.86 2.35 -11.77
CA MET A 202 11.89 3.48 -10.85
C MET A 202 12.69 4.63 -11.46
N SER A 203 12.48 5.87 -11.01
CA SER A 203 13.25 7.03 -11.47
C SER A 203 14.75 6.94 -11.19
N SER A 204 15.16 6.15 -10.21
CA SER A 204 16.57 5.84 -9.94
C SER A 204 17.22 4.97 -11.02
N GLY A 205 16.44 4.36 -11.93
CA GLY A 205 16.90 3.36 -12.88
C GLY A 205 16.79 1.93 -12.36
N ALA A 206 16.29 1.71 -11.13
CA ALA A 206 16.02 0.38 -10.62
C ALA A 206 14.85 -0.26 -11.39
N ARG A 207 15.05 -1.49 -11.89
CA ARG A 207 14.04 -2.27 -12.60
C ARG A 207 13.64 -3.49 -11.81
N VAL A 208 12.36 -3.79 -11.79
CA VAL A 208 11.82 -5.00 -11.18
C VAL A 208 10.99 -5.74 -12.20
N SER A 209 11.36 -6.99 -12.47
CA SER A 209 10.56 -7.91 -13.27
C SER A 209 9.99 -8.99 -12.36
N ILE A 210 8.69 -9.27 -12.45
CA ILE A 210 8.02 -10.33 -11.68
C ILE A 210 7.27 -11.28 -12.60
N ASN A 211 7.03 -12.48 -12.11
CA ASN A 211 6.20 -13.48 -12.76
C ASN A 211 5.25 -14.11 -11.73
N THR A 212 3.95 -13.83 -11.88
CA THR A 212 2.89 -14.42 -11.04
C THR A 212 2.35 -15.74 -11.59
N ASP A 213 2.95 -16.34 -12.62
CA ASP A 213 2.59 -17.68 -13.08
C ASP A 213 3.37 -18.77 -12.30
N THR A 214 2.89 -20.01 -12.43
CA THR A 214 3.49 -21.26 -11.96
C THR A 214 4.52 -21.84 -12.93
N ALA A 215 4.63 -21.32 -14.15
CA ALA A 215 5.68 -21.63 -15.10
C ALA A 215 6.72 -20.50 -15.17
N PRO A 216 8.01 -20.79 -15.43
CA PRO A 216 8.99 -19.74 -15.69
C PRO A 216 8.65 -18.96 -16.97
N PHE A 217 8.97 -17.67 -16.98
CA PHE A 217 8.76 -16.79 -18.12
C PHE A 217 10.10 -16.34 -18.70
N ARG A 218 10.24 -16.32 -20.02
CA ARG A 218 11.44 -15.86 -20.71
C ARG A 218 11.09 -14.75 -21.69
N THR A 219 11.77 -13.61 -21.61
CA THR A 219 11.62 -12.52 -22.57
C THR A 219 12.36 -12.82 -23.86
N ASP A 220 12.02 -12.12 -24.95
CA ASP A 220 12.71 -12.22 -26.24
C ASP A 220 14.19 -11.81 -26.14
N GLU A 221 14.52 -10.89 -25.23
CA GLU A 221 15.88 -10.47 -24.91
C GLU A 221 16.64 -11.47 -24.01
N GLY A 222 16.02 -12.60 -23.66
CA GLY A 222 16.65 -13.70 -22.96
C GLY A 222 16.60 -13.63 -21.42
N LEU A 223 15.94 -12.62 -20.84
CA LEU A 223 15.72 -12.55 -19.39
C LEU A 223 14.76 -13.66 -18.95
N GLU A 224 15.20 -14.51 -18.01
CA GLU A 224 14.36 -15.56 -17.43
C GLU A 224 13.92 -15.20 -16.01
N ILE A 225 12.60 -15.07 -15.82
CA ILE A 225 11.93 -14.82 -14.55
C ILE A 225 11.35 -16.14 -14.03
N PRO A 226 11.73 -16.63 -12.83
CA PRO A 226 11.23 -17.90 -12.32
C PRO A 226 9.70 -17.90 -12.16
N ALA A 227 9.11 -19.08 -12.10
CA ALA A 227 7.74 -19.24 -11.61
C ALA A 227 7.61 -18.64 -10.20
N ARG A 228 6.56 -17.86 -9.94
CA ARG A 228 6.36 -17.11 -8.67
C ARG A 228 7.61 -16.33 -8.28
N GLY A 229 8.26 -15.72 -9.27
CA GLY A 229 9.62 -15.22 -9.17
C GLY A 229 9.77 -13.73 -9.45
N PHE A 230 10.97 -13.24 -9.19
CA PHE A 230 11.38 -11.88 -9.47
C PHE A 230 12.83 -11.79 -9.95
N VAL A 231 13.13 -10.69 -10.65
CA VAL A 231 14.47 -10.19 -10.93
C VAL A 231 14.49 -8.70 -10.62
N ILE A 232 15.40 -8.26 -9.76
CA ILE A 232 15.67 -6.85 -9.42
C ILE A 232 17.01 -6.47 -10.02
N GLU A 233 17.03 -5.40 -10.80
CA GLU A 233 18.23 -4.81 -11.38
C GLU A 233 18.35 -3.38 -10.85
N SER A 234 19.33 -3.12 -9.99
CA SER A 234 19.60 -1.79 -9.46
C SER A 234 20.90 -1.24 -10.04
N PRO A 235 20.99 0.06 -10.37
CA PRO A 235 22.24 0.66 -10.83
C PRO A 235 23.39 0.42 -9.85
N GLY A 236 24.53 -0.05 -10.36
CA GLY A 236 25.72 -0.29 -9.54
C GLY A 236 25.68 -1.54 -8.66
N ALA A 237 24.65 -2.39 -8.75
CA ALA A 237 24.55 -3.65 -8.02
C ALA A 237 24.37 -4.84 -8.97
N PRO A 238 24.85 -6.05 -8.61
CA PRO A 238 24.54 -7.25 -9.36
C PRO A 238 23.02 -7.53 -9.33
N PRO A 239 22.43 -8.07 -10.42
CA PRO A 239 21.02 -8.45 -10.42
C PRO A 239 20.71 -9.46 -9.32
N ARG A 240 19.57 -9.28 -8.65
CA ARG A 240 19.04 -10.23 -7.66
C ARG A 240 17.86 -10.97 -8.25
N LYS A 241 17.91 -12.31 -8.23
CA LYS A 241 16.86 -13.19 -8.73
C LYS A 241 16.38 -14.12 -7.62
N GLY A 242 15.08 -14.36 -7.54
CA GLY A 242 14.50 -15.22 -6.51
C GLY A 242 13.09 -15.66 -6.84
N ALA A 243 12.52 -16.52 -5.99
CA ALA A 243 11.15 -16.98 -6.08
C ALA A 243 10.59 -17.29 -4.70
N ILE A 244 9.28 -17.09 -4.54
CA ILE A 244 8.55 -17.50 -3.34
C ILE A 244 8.07 -18.93 -3.58
N GLN A 245 8.68 -19.88 -2.88
CA GLN A 245 8.36 -21.30 -3.04
C GLN A 245 7.37 -21.76 -1.98
N THR A 246 6.22 -22.27 -2.42
CA THR A 246 5.31 -23.00 -1.54
C THR A 246 5.56 -24.50 -1.72
N ALA A 247 5.99 -25.17 -0.65
CA ALA A 247 6.24 -26.61 -0.66
C ALA A 247 5.49 -27.29 0.49
N PHE A 248 4.93 -28.47 0.22
CA PHE A 248 4.41 -29.34 1.28
C PHE A 248 5.60 -30.01 1.98
N ARG A 249 5.67 -29.88 3.30
CA ARG A 249 6.55 -30.73 4.11
C ARG A 249 5.73 -31.91 4.61
N ALA A 250 6.13 -33.11 4.24
CA ALA A 250 5.64 -34.30 4.92
C ALA A 250 6.11 -34.23 6.38
N LEU A 251 5.18 -34.46 7.31
CA LEU A 251 5.46 -34.60 8.74
C LEU A 251 5.94 -36.01 9.04
#